data_AF-A0A7Z9WS23-F1
#
_entry.id   AF-A0A7Z9WS23-F1
#
_cell.length_a   1.000
_cell.length_b   1.000
_cell.length_c   1.000
_cell.angle_alpha   90.00
_cell.angle_beta   90.00
_cell.angle_gamma   90.00
#
_symmetry.space_group_name_H-M   'P 1'
#
loop_
_entity.id
_entity.type
_entity.pdbx_description
1 polymer ?
#
loop_
_entity_poly.entity_id
_entity_poly.type
_entity_poly.pdbx_seq_one_letter_code
_entity_poly.pdbx_strand_id
1 'polypeptide(L)'
;MEDVVELHRKLKGKIIIKDKTPIKNTEDLSTLYTPGVAAPCREIAKDRKLAYDLTMKGNAVAIVTDGTRVLGLGDIGPEAALPVMEGKALIMQQFAGIDAFPICLDEKDPDKIVEIIKAIAPVFGAINLEDIETPKVFDIEKRVTEELDIPVFHDDQHGTAIVVL
;
A
#
# COMPACT_ATOMS: atom_id res chain seq x y z
N MET A 1 6.93 -13.47 -24.39
CA MET A 1 7.66 -13.13 -23.14
C MET A 1 8.60 -11.94 -23.33
N GLU A 2 9.44 -11.91 -24.38
CA GLU A 2 10.30 -10.75 -24.68
C GLU A 2 9.50 -9.43 -24.82
N ASP A 3 8.31 -9.51 -25.41
CA ASP A 3 7.34 -8.41 -25.51
C ASP A 3 6.87 -7.85 -24.16
N VAL A 4 6.66 -8.70 -23.15
CA VAL A 4 6.17 -8.27 -21.82
C VAL A 4 7.27 -7.56 -21.03
N VAL A 5 8.50 -8.07 -21.08
CA VAL A 5 9.64 -7.44 -20.42
C VAL A 5 9.94 -6.08 -21.06
N GLU A 6 9.89 -5.99 -22.39
CA GLU A 6 10.10 -4.73 -23.10
C GLU A 6 9.02 -3.69 -22.79
N LEU A 7 7.77 -4.12 -22.65
CA LEU A 7 6.69 -3.24 -22.17
C LEU A 7 7.01 -2.66 -20.80
N HIS A 8 7.43 -3.49 -19.83
CA HIS A 8 7.81 -3.01 -18.50
C HIS A 8 9.01 -2.03 -18.55
N ARG A 9 9.99 -2.25 -19.43
CA ARG A 9 11.10 -1.31 -19.64
C ARG A 9 10.63 0.03 -20.19
N LYS A 10 9.73 0.01 -21.16
CA LYS A 10 9.16 1.21 -21.77
C LYS A 10 8.34 2.03 -20.78
N LEU A 11 7.54 1.35 -19.95
CA LEU A 11 6.67 2.01 -18.97
C LEU A 11 7.42 2.45 -17.70
N LYS A 12 8.53 1.77 -17.35
CA LYS A 12 9.29 1.98 -16.11
C LYS A 12 8.43 1.83 -14.85
N GLY A 13 7.73 0.70 -14.76
CA GLY A 13 6.70 0.45 -13.76
C GLY A 13 5.30 0.61 -14.32
N LYS A 14 4.28 0.21 -13.56
CA LYS A 14 2.87 0.20 -14.01
C LYS A 14 2.00 1.27 -13.38
N ILE A 15 2.49 1.96 -12.36
CA ILE A 15 1.73 2.96 -11.59
C ILE A 15 2.51 4.27 -11.50
N ILE A 16 1.79 5.37 -11.27
CA ILE A 16 2.33 6.70 -11.04
C ILE A 16 1.56 7.37 -9.91
N ILE A 17 2.20 8.30 -9.20
CA ILE A 17 1.49 9.25 -8.32
C ILE A 17 1.03 10.42 -9.18
N LYS A 18 -0.25 10.78 -9.06
CA LYS A 18 -0.84 11.92 -9.77
C LYS A 18 -1.44 12.90 -8.77
N ASP A 19 -1.25 14.19 -9.02
CA ASP A 19 -1.87 15.26 -8.23
C ASP A 19 -3.39 15.28 -8.39
N LYS A 20 -4.10 15.63 -7.30
CA LYS A 20 -5.55 15.86 -7.33
C LYS A 20 -5.91 17.28 -7.79
N THR A 21 -4.98 18.22 -7.68
CA THR A 21 -5.17 19.61 -8.07
C THR A 21 -3.83 20.22 -8.53
N PRO A 22 -3.82 20.99 -9.63
CA PRO A 22 -2.62 21.63 -10.13
C PRO A 22 -2.19 22.83 -9.26
N ILE A 23 -0.89 23.13 -9.28
CA ILE A 23 -0.34 24.39 -8.75
C ILE A 23 -0.01 25.28 -9.95
N LYS A 24 -0.77 26.37 -10.15
CA LYS A 24 -0.62 27.26 -11.31
C LYS A 24 0.07 28.57 -10.97
N ASN A 25 0.04 28.97 -9.70
CA ASN A 25 0.60 30.24 -9.23
C ASN A 25 1.09 30.14 -7.77
N THR A 26 1.64 31.25 -7.25
CA THR A 26 2.18 31.33 -5.88
C THR A 26 1.10 31.21 -4.80
N GLU A 27 -0.13 31.63 -5.07
CA GLU A 27 -1.26 31.51 -4.15
C GLU A 27 -1.68 30.04 -3.99
N ASP A 28 -1.76 29.28 -5.09
CA ASP A 28 -2.01 27.83 -5.06
C ASP A 28 -0.93 27.11 -4.24
N LEU A 29 0.35 27.44 -4.48
CA LEU A 29 1.48 26.87 -3.74
C LEU A 29 1.40 27.20 -2.25
N SER A 30 1.07 28.45 -1.91
CA SER A 30 0.95 28.90 -0.51
C SER A 30 -0.22 28.24 0.21
N THR A 31 -1.28 27.88 -0.52
CA THR A 31 -2.48 27.22 0.01
C THR A 31 -2.26 25.72 0.22
N LEU A 32 -1.73 25.03 -0.81
CA LEU A 32 -1.53 23.57 -0.80
C LEU A 32 -0.27 23.16 -0.03
N TYR A 33 0.68 24.09 0.14
CA TYR A 33 1.91 23.88 0.88
C TYR A 33 2.11 24.99 1.91
N THR A 34 3.34 25.44 2.13
CA THR A 34 3.64 26.43 3.16
C THR A 34 3.17 27.83 2.73
N PRO A 35 2.45 28.58 3.59
CA PRO A 35 2.12 28.28 4.99
C PRO A 35 0.77 27.57 5.22
N GLY A 36 -0.08 27.44 4.19
CA GLY A 36 -1.46 26.94 4.28
C GLY A 36 -1.60 25.52 4.84
N VAL A 37 -0.70 24.60 4.47
CA VAL A 37 -0.67 23.19 4.93
C VAL A 37 -0.61 23.06 6.45
N ALA A 38 -0.15 24.08 7.17
CA ALA A 38 -0.14 24.06 8.62
C ALA A 38 -1.56 24.02 9.24
N ALA A 39 -2.60 24.47 8.52
CA ALA A 39 -3.98 24.42 8.98
C ALA A 39 -4.51 22.98 9.13
N PRO A 40 -4.54 22.12 8.09
CA PRO A 40 -4.95 20.73 8.25
C PRO A 40 -4.07 19.97 9.24
N CYS A 41 -2.75 20.23 9.29
CA CYS A 41 -1.88 19.62 10.31
C CYS A 41 -2.33 19.92 11.74
N ARG A 42 -2.71 21.17 12.04
CA ARG A 42 -3.19 21.56 13.38
C ARG A 42 -4.54 20.93 13.72
N GLU A 43 -5.44 20.78 12.74
CA GLU A 43 -6.71 20.10 12.97
C GLU A 43 -6.52 18.60 13.23
N ILE A 44 -5.67 17.91 12.45
CA ILE A 44 -5.34 16.49 12.67
C ILE A 44 -4.62 16.30 14.02
N ALA A 45 -3.81 17.26 14.46
CA ALA A 45 -3.16 17.20 15.77
C ALA A 45 -4.17 17.27 16.94
N LYS A 46 -5.32 17.94 16.75
CA LYS A 46 -6.41 17.99 17.75
C LYS A 46 -7.27 16.73 17.69
N ASP A 47 -7.57 16.23 16.50
CA ASP A 47 -8.31 14.99 16.27
C ASP A 47 -7.69 14.18 15.13
N ARG A 48 -7.05 13.05 15.49
CA ARG A 48 -6.37 12.17 14.54
C ARG A 48 -7.33 11.57 13.50
N LYS A 49 -8.63 11.46 13.80
CA LYS A 49 -9.62 10.90 12.86
C LYS A 49 -9.78 11.78 11.62
N LEU A 50 -9.54 13.09 11.73
CA LEU A 50 -9.57 14.01 10.60
C LEU A 50 -8.51 13.68 9.52
N ALA A 51 -7.54 12.80 9.80
CA ALA A 51 -6.65 12.29 8.77
C ALA A 51 -7.42 11.58 7.64
N TYR A 52 -8.57 10.96 7.92
CA TYR A 52 -9.41 10.34 6.89
C TYR A 52 -10.06 11.36 5.95
N ASP A 53 -10.43 12.53 6.48
CA ASP A 53 -11.13 13.58 5.72
C ASP A 53 -10.16 14.54 5.02
N LEU A 54 -9.02 14.82 5.67
CA LEU A 54 -8.08 15.88 5.27
C LEU A 54 -6.85 15.34 4.52
N THR A 55 -6.73 14.02 4.32
CA THR A 55 -5.60 13.40 3.62
C THR A 55 -6.04 12.27 2.70
N MET A 56 -5.08 11.61 2.03
CA MET A 56 -5.35 10.42 1.22
C MET A 56 -5.71 9.17 2.03
N LYS A 57 -5.54 9.18 3.37
CA LYS A 57 -5.66 7.99 4.23
C LYS A 57 -6.93 7.19 3.96
N GLY A 58 -8.08 7.86 3.78
CA GLY A 58 -9.35 7.18 3.56
C GLY A 58 -9.46 6.36 2.27
N ASN A 59 -8.60 6.60 1.27
CA ASN A 59 -8.59 5.87 0.00
C ASN A 59 -7.28 5.09 -0.25
N ALA A 60 -6.30 5.22 0.63
CA ALA A 60 -4.97 4.67 0.44
C ALA A 60 -4.83 3.27 1.04
N VAL A 61 -4.29 2.31 0.28
CA VAL A 61 -4.03 0.94 0.75
C VAL A 61 -2.55 0.60 0.59
N ALA A 62 -1.93 0.02 1.62
CA ALA A 62 -0.60 -0.55 1.50
C ALA A 62 -0.70 -2.00 1.04
N ILE A 63 -0.07 -2.34 -0.08
CA ILE A 63 0.12 -3.73 -0.50
C ILE A 63 1.48 -4.16 0.04
N VAL A 64 1.49 -4.92 1.14
CA VAL A 64 2.70 -5.31 1.86
C VAL A 64 3.07 -6.74 1.52
N THR A 65 4.31 -6.94 1.10
CA THR A 65 4.91 -8.26 0.86
C THR A 65 6.35 -8.25 1.34
N ASP A 66 6.92 -9.43 1.60
CA ASP A 66 8.36 -9.61 1.74
C ASP A 66 8.97 -10.38 0.55
N GLY A 67 8.14 -10.76 -0.43
CA GLY A 67 8.55 -11.50 -1.62
C GLY A 67 8.91 -12.97 -1.40
N THR A 68 8.51 -13.57 -0.27
CA THR A 68 8.82 -14.98 0.05
C THR A 68 7.95 -16.00 -0.67
N ARG A 69 6.81 -15.59 -1.22
CA ARG A 69 5.90 -16.51 -1.91
C ARG A 69 5.23 -15.85 -3.11
N VAL A 70 6.05 -15.29 -4.01
CA VAL A 70 5.52 -14.58 -5.18
C VAL A 70 4.95 -15.56 -6.18
N LEU A 71 3.62 -15.58 -6.32
CA LEU A 71 2.92 -16.47 -7.27
C LEU A 71 3.35 -17.95 -7.09
N GLY A 72 3.72 -18.63 -8.18
CA GLY A 72 4.34 -19.96 -8.18
C GLY A 72 5.87 -19.94 -8.22
N LEU A 73 6.50 -18.76 -8.03
CA LEU A 73 7.95 -18.58 -8.14
C LEU A 73 8.69 -18.81 -6.82
N GLY A 74 7.98 -18.75 -5.69
CA GLY A 74 8.55 -18.91 -4.36
C GLY A 74 9.25 -17.64 -3.86
N ASP A 75 10.27 -17.81 -3.03
CA ASP A 75 11.05 -16.70 -2.48
C ASP A 75 12.03 -16.16 -3.54
N ILE A 76 11.68 -15.01 -4.10
CA ILE A 76 12.48 -14.30 -5.10
C ILE A 76 12.94 -12.93 -4.61
N GLY A 77 12.65 -12.61 -3.35
CA GLY A 77 13.00 -11.34 -2.74
C GLY A 77 12.09 -10.16 -3.12
N PRO A 78 12.23 -9.04 -2.38
CA PRO A 78 11.31 -7.91 -2.46
C PRO A 78 11.36 -7.16 -3.80
N GLU A 79 12.53 -7.00 -4.42
CA GLU A 79 12.63 -6.30 -5.71
C GLU A 79 11.98 -7.08 -6.85
N ALA A 80 12.11 -8.41 -6.83
CA ALA A 80 11.49 -9.26 -7.85
C ALA A 80 9.97 -9.43 -7.65
N ALA A 81 9.47 -9.18 -6.42
CA ALA A 81 8.04 -9.12 -6.12
C ALA A 81 7.38 -7.82 -6.63
N LEU A 82 8.14 -6.73 -6.73
CA LEU A 82 7.61 -5.39 -7.04
C LEU A 82 6.73 -5.33 -8.30
N PRO A 83 7.07 -6.00 -9.43
CA PRO A 83 6.19 -6.03 -10.60
C PRO A 83 4.81 -6.63 -10.32
N VAL A 84 4.70 -7.62 -9.44
CA VAL A 84 3.40 -8.22 -9.05
C VAL A 84 2.61 -7.23 -8.18
N MET A 85 3.26 -6.62 -7.20
CA MET A 85 2.62 -5.66 -6.28
C MET A 85 2.13 -4.40 -6.99
N GLU A 86 2.90 -3.85 -7.93
CA GLU A 86 2.43 -2.78 -8.81
C GLU A 86 1.22 -3.21 -9.67
N GLY A 87 1.17 -4.48 -10.08
CA GLY A 87 0.06 -5.04 -10.84
C GLY A 87 -1.23 -5.08 -10.01
N LYS A 88 -1.11 -5.51 -8.75
CA LYS A 88 -2.21 -5.46 -7.77
C LYS A 88 -2.69 -4.02 -7.54
N ALA A 89 -1.76 -3.07 -7.38
CA ALA A 89 -2.10 -1.65 -7.24
C ALA A 89 -2.84 -1.10 -8.47
N LEU A 90 -2.37 -1.44 -9.68
CA LEU A 90 -3.04 -1.08 -10.93
C LEU A 90 -4.48 -1.62 -10.98
N ILE A 91 -4.69 -2.88 -10.61
CA ILE A 91 -6.02 -3.51 -10.58
C ILE A 91 -6.93 -2.78 -9.58
N MET A 92 -6.47 -2.54 -8.36
CA MET A 92 -7.23 -1.80 -7.34
C MET A 92 -7.66 -0.42 -7.83
N GLN A 93 -6.74 0.32 -8.48
CA GLN A 93 -7.07 1.62 -9.06
C GLN A 93 -8.07 1.53 -10.22
N GLN A 94 -7.89 0.59 -11.15
CA GLN A 94 -8.72 0.49 -12.35
C GLN A 94 -10.15 0.01 -12.05
N PHE A 95 -10.30 -0.92 -11.09
CA PHE A 95 -11.59 -1.56 -10.84
C PHE A 95 -12.34 -0.99 -9.64
N ALA A 96 -11.64 -0.41 -8.65
CA ALA A 96 -12.26 0.09 -7.43
C ALA A 96 -11.93 1.56 -7.12
N GLY A 97 -11.06 2.22 -7.90
CA GLY A 97 -10.64 3.60 -7.63
C GLY A 97 -9.83 3.76 -6.35
N ILE A 98 -9.17 2.69 -5.89
CA ILE A 98 -8.38 2.66 -4.66
C ILE A 98 -6.92 3.06 -4.96
N ASP A 99 -6.42 4.02 -4.20
CA ASP A 99 -5.04 4.51 -4.29
C ASP A 99 -4.08 3.54 -3.55
N ALA A 100 -3.78 2.40 -4.17
CA ALA A 100 -2.91 1.38 -3.57
C ALA A 100 -1.43 1.63 -3.86
N PHE A 101 -0.56 1.35 -2.88
CA PHE A 101 0.89 1.53 -2.99
C PHE A 101 1.66 0.26 -2.58
N PRO A 102 2.59 -0.23 -3.42
CA PRO A 102 3.37 -1.43 -3.13
C PRO A 102 4.48 -1.14 -2.09
N ILE A 103 4.60 -2.02 -1.09
CA ILE A 103 5.60 -1.97 -0.03
C ILE A 103 6.24 -3.35 0.10
N CYS A 104 7.31 -3.57 -0.68
CA CYS A 104 8.11 -4.79 -0.61
C CYS A 104 9.21 -4.63 0.45
N LEU A 105 9.14 -5.41 1.52
CA LEU A 105 10.07 -5.34 2.65
C LEU A 105 11.25 -6.29 2.44
N ASP A 106 12.48 -5.77 2.57
CA ASP A 106 13.69 -6.60 2.72
C ASP A 106 13.88 -6.99 4.20
N GLU A 107 12.87 -7.65 4.74
CA GLU A 107 12.85 -8.19 6.11
C GLU A 107 11.96 -9.43 6.10
N LYS A 108 12.40 -10.49 6.76
CA LYS A 108 11.73 -11.81 6.77
C LYS A 108 11.25 -12.21 8.15
N ASP A 109 11.75 -11.54 9.19
CA ASP A 109 11.34 -11.74 10.57
C ASP A 109 9.90 -11.22 10.80
N PRO A 110 8.98 -12.08 11.25
CA PRO A 110 7.58 -11.69 11.38
C PRO A 110 7.36 -10.60 12.44
N ASP A 111 8.13 -10.58 13.53
CA ASP A 111 7.99 -9.55 14.57
C ASP A 111 8.31 -8.17 13.99
N LYS A 112 9.43 -8.07 13.27
CA LYS A 112 9.84 -6.82 12.64
C LYS A 112 8.92 -6.40 11.51
N ILE A 113 8.40 -7.34 10.71
CA ILE A 113 7.39 -7.02 9.69
C ILE A 113 6.16 -6.38 10.34
N VAL A 114 5.65 -6.95 11.44
CA VAL A 114 4.52 -6.38 12.19
C VAL A 114 4.87 -4.97 12.69
N GLU A 115 6.06 -4.77 13.26
CA GLU A 115 6.52 -3.44 13.71
C GLU A 115 6.58 -2.42 12.57
N ILE A 116 7.10 -2.81 11.41
CA ILE A 116 7.18 -1.95 10.22
C ILE A 116 5.78 -1.60 9.74
N ILE A 117 4.88 -2.58 9.59
CA ILE A 117 3.50 -2.35 9.17
C ILE A 117 2.80 -1.37 10.12
N LYS A 118 2.99 -1.54 11.43
CA LYS A 118 2.43 -0.61 12.42
C LYS A 118 2.99 0.79 12.30
N ALA A 119 4.29 0.93 12.03
CA ALA A 119 4.94 2.22 11.89
C ALA A 119 4.43 3.00 10.66
N ILE A 120 4.10 2.31 9.57
CA ILE A 120 3.62 2.94 8.32
C ILE A 120 2.09 3.08 8.25
N ALA A 121 1.34 2.34 9.07
CA ALA A 121 -0.13 2.36 9.12
C ALA A 121 -0.78 3.75 9.22
N PRO A 122 -0.18 4.80 9.85
CA PRO A 122 -0.79 6.13 9.87
C PRO A 122 -1.13 6.68 8.48
N VAL A 123 -0.41 6.30 7.43
CA VAL A 123 -0.63 6.76 6.04
C VAL A 123 -1.84 6.10 5.38
N PHE A 124 -2.16 4.86 5.75
CA PHE A 124 -3.07 3.99 4.99
C PHE A 124 -4.41 3.79 5.70
N GLY A 125 -5.46 3.62 4.90
CA GLY A 125 -6.80 3.27 5.36
C GLY A 125 -6.98 1.77 5.54
N ALA A 126 -6.16 0.94 4.89
CA ALA A 126 -6.11 -0.52 5.08
C ALA A 126 -4.73 -1.10 4.70
N ILE A 127 -4.45 -2.30 5.20
CA ILE A 127 -3.27 -3.11 4.85
C ILE A 127 -3.73 -4.33 4.06
N ASN A 128 -3.11 -4.57 2.91
CA ASN A 128 -3.31 -5.76 2.09
C ASN A 128 -2.01 -6.58 2.10
N LEU A 129 -2.00 -7.71 2.81
CA LEU A 129 -0.86 -8.63 2.85
C LEU A 129 -0.88 -9.51 1.59
N GLU A 130 0.27 -9.64 0.93
CA GLU A 130 0.40 -10.44 -0.29
C GLU A 130 1.69 -11.22 -0.43
N ASP A 131 1.61 -12.40 -1.05
CA ASP A 131 2.76 -13.18 -1.50
C ASP A 131 3.80 -13.43 -0.36
N ILE A 132 3.31 -13.64 0.87
CA ILE A 132 4.12 -13.97 2.06
C ILE A 132 3.99 -15.47 2.37
N GLU A 133 5.11 -16.13 2.67
CA GLU A 133 5.13 -17.56 2.91
C GLU A 133 4.35 -17.99 4.18
N THR A 134 3.87 -19.23 4.15
CA THR A 134 3.29 -19.88 5.32
C THR A 134 4.37 -20.60 6.13
N PRO A 135 4.26 -20.67 7.47
CA PRO A 135 3.10 -20.26 8.26
C PRO A 135 3.14 -18.80 8.75
N LYS A 136 4.22 -18.05 8.52
CA LYS A 136 4.44 -16.75 9.18
C LYS A 136 3.40 -15.69 8.83
N VAL A 137 2.85 -15.71 7.61
CA VAL A 137 1.80 -14.77 7.20
C VAL A 137 0.58 -14.81 8.13
N PHE A 138 0.24 -15.97 8.70
CA PHE A 138 -0.88 -16.09 9.63
C PHE A 138 -0.64 -15.38 10.95
N ASP A 139 0.59 -15.45 11.48
CA ASP A 139 0.95 -14.73 12.71
C ASP A 139 1.01 -13.22 12.45
N ILE A 140 1.59 -12.80 11.32
CA ILE A 140 1.61 -11.41 10.89
C ILE A 140 0.18 -10.87 10.75
N GLU A 141 -0.68 -11.54 9.98
CA GLU A 141 -2.07 -11.13 9.77
C GLU A 141 -2.81 -10.98 11.09
N LYS A 142 -2.74 -12.01 11.95
CA LYS A 142 -3.40 -11.98 13.25
C LYS A 142 -2.96 -10.78 14.08
N ARG A 143 -1.64 -10.58 14.21
CA ARG A 143 -1.10 -9.51 15.05
C ARG A 143 -1.37 -8.14 14.49
N VAL A 144 -1.20 -7.93 13.19
CA VAL A 144 -1.52 -6.63 12.56
C VAL A 144 -3.01 -6.33 12.73
N THR A 145 -3.90 -7.33 12.60
CA THR A 145 -5.35 -7.16 12.81
C THR A 145 -5.69 -6.83 14.26
N GLU A 146 -5.01 -7.44 15.23
CA GLU A 146 -5.23 -7.17 16.67
C GLU A 146 -4.62 -5.83 17.12
N GLU A 147 -3.54 -5.38 16.48
CA GLU A 147 -2.74 -4.23 16.92
C GLU A 147 -3.05 -2.92 16.15
N LEU A 148 -3.84 -2.98 15.06
CA LEU A 148 -4.21 -1.81 14.25
C LEU A 148 -5.71 -1.52 14.25
N ASP A 149 -6.04 -0.22 14.22
CA ASP A 149 -7.41 0.29 14.07
C ASP A 149 -7.89 0.36 12.60
N ILE A 150 -7.16 -0.26 11.66
CA ILE A 150 -7.49 -0.27 10.23
C ILE A 150 -7.68 -1.70 9.71
N PRO A 151 -8.53 -1.93 8.69
CA PRO A 151 -8.70 -3.25 8.10
C PRO A 151 -7.39 -3.84 7.59
N VAL A 152 -7.23 -5.14 7.83
CA VAL A 152 -6.13 -5.95 7.33
C VAL A 152 -6.73 -7.10 6.53
N PHE A 153 -6.19 -7.36 5.34
CA PHE A 153 -6.69 -8.40 4.45
C PHE A 153 -5.52 -9.15 3.82
N HIS A 154 -5.51 -10.48 3.96
CA HIS A 154 -4.60 -11.37 3.25
C HIS A 154 -5.29 -11.92 1.99
N ASP A 155 -4.91 -11.43 0.80
CA ASP A 155 -5.64 -11.71 -0.45
C ASP A 155 -5.47 -13.17 -0.90
N ASP A 156 -4.26 -13.72 -0.84
CA ASP A 156 -4.00 -15.13 -1.16
C ASP A 156 -4.90 -16.13 -0.41
N GLN A 157 -5.28 -15.81 0.84
CA GLN A 157 -6.17 -16.63 1.65
C GLN A 157 -7.64 -16.23 1.46
N HIS A 158 -7.99 -15.01 1.84
CA HIS A 158 -9.38 -14.57 1.94
C HIS A 158 -9.97 -14.24 0.57
N GLY A 159 -9.20 -13.62 -0.32
CA GLY A 159 -9.64 -13.30 -1.68
C GLY A 159 -9.91 -14.56 -2.48
N THR A 160 -8.98 -15.52 -2.44
CA THR A 160 -9.17 -16.84 -3.07
C THR A 160 -10.41 -17.55 -2.53
N ALA A 161 -10.62 -17.54 -1.22
CA ALA A 161 -11.78 -18.17 -0.60
C ALA A 161 -13.10 -17.53 -1.04
N ILE A 162 -13.17 -16.19 -1.11
CA ILE A 162 -14.37 -15.45 -1.51
C ILE A 162 -14.77 -15.76 -2.96
N VAL A 163 -13.81 -15.89 -3.88
CA VAL A 163 -14.10 -16.15 -5.31
C VAL A 163 -14.55 -17.59 -5.57
N VAL A 164 -14.16 -18.54 -4.72
CA VAL A 164 -14.52 -19.96 -4.86
C VAL A 164 -15.92 -20.28 -4.32
N LEU A 165 -16.41 -19.51 -3.35
CA LEU A 165 -17.74 -19.66 -2.74
C LEU A 165 -18.87 -19.19 -3.67
#